data_AF-A0A971BGZ2-F1
#
_entry.id   AF-A0A971BGZ2-F1
#
_cell.length_a   1.000
_cell.length_b   1.000
_cell.length_c   1.000
_cell.angle_alpha   90.00
_cell.angle_beta   90.00
_cell.angle_gamma   90.00
#
_symmetry.space_group_name_H-M   'P 1'
#
loop_
_entity.id
_entity.type
_entity.pdbx_description
1 polymer ?
#
loop_
_entity_poly.entity_id
_entity_poly.type
_entity_poly.pdbx_seq_one_letter_code
_entity_poly.pdbx_strand_id
1 'polypeptide(L)' 'MKTKYEVNVSFKSVVYIEEANEIAFDREPGVNVPAVIYIPSIERWQRTAPEWARDKRDVIVSRLKEKLGVVDYVFEEF' A
#
# COMPACT_ATOMS: atom_id res chain seq x y z
N MET A 1 -22.00 1.97 -3.35
CA MET A 1 -21.44 0.67 -2.91
C MET A 1 -20.01 0.92 -2.47
N LYS A 2 -19.63 0.56 -1.22
CA LYS A 2 -18.20 0.54 -0.86
C LYS A 2 -17.58 -0.69 -1.54
N THR A 3 -16.60 -0.49 -2.41
CA THR A 3 -15.83 -1.59 -2.99
C THR A 3 -15.19 -2.38 -1.84
N LYS A 4 -15.34 -3.70 -1.84
CA LYS A 4 -14.69 -4.54 -0.84
C LYS A 4 -13.20 -4.63 -1.17
N TYR A 5 -12.38 -4.41 -0.15
CA TYR A 5 -10.93 -4.58 -0.25
C TYR A 5 -10.40 -5.27 1.01
N GLU A 6 -9.25 -5.90 0.85
CA GLU A 6 -8.51 -6.59 1.92
C GLU A 6 -7.06 -6.10 1.93
N VAL A 7 -6.43 -6.14 3.09
CA VAL A 7 -5.02 -5.79 3.27
C VAL A 7 -4.36 -6.93 4.04
N ASN A 8 -3.44 -7.63 3.39
CA ASN A 8 -2.69 -8.74 3.96
C ASN A 8 -1.26 -8.27 4.26
N VAL A 9 -0.83 -8.41 5.51
CA VAL A 9 0.51 -8.01 5.95
C VAL A 9 1.35 -9.27 6.15
N SER A 10 2.49 -9.33 5.48
CA SER A 10 3.52 -10.35 5.67
C SER A 10 4.77 -9.73 6.29
N PHE A 11 5.80 -10.55 6.56
CA PHE A 11 7.05 -10.05 7.15
C PHE A 11 7.74 -8.98 6.29
N LYS A 12 7.75 -9.13 4.95
CA LYS A 12 8.44 -8.22 4.01
C LYS A 12 7.53 -7.54 2.99
N SER A 13 6.22 -7.75 3.06
CA SER A 13 5.30 -7.13 2.13
C SER A 13 3.96 -6.75 2.75
N VAL A 14 3.29 -5.81 2.12
CA VAL A 14 1.86 -5.53 2.29
C VAL A 14 1.17 -5.75 0.95
N VAL A 15 0.14 -6.57 0.93
CA VAL A 15 -0.65 -6.84 -0.29
C VAL A 15 -2.03 -6.22 -0.12
N TYR A 16 -2.37 -5.30 -1.02
CA TYR A 16 -3.69 -4.71 -1.13
C TYR A 16 -4.48 -5.47 -2.21
N ILE A 17 -5.68 -5.94 -1.85
CA ILE A 17 -6.54 -6.74 -2.73
C ILE A 17 -7.86 -6.01 -2.89
N GLU A 18 -8.26 -5.72 -4.13
CA GLU A 18 -9.55 -5.15 -4.50
C GLU A 18 -10.23 -6.06 -5.52
N GLU A 19 -11.33 -6.70 -5.10
CA GLU A 19 -12.04 -7.72 -5.89
C GLU A 19 -11.14 -8.90 -6.27
N ALA A 20 -10.75 -9.03 -7.54
CA ALA A 20 -9.85 -10.07 -8.05
C ALA A 20 -8.44 -9.53 -8.36
N ASN A 21 -8.18 -8.26 -8.04
CA ASN A 21 -6.91 -7.60 -8.35
C ASN A 21 -6.08 -7.40 -7.09
N GLU A 22 -4.76 -7.48 -7.25
CA GLU A 22 -3.82 -7.25 -6.15
C GLU A 22 -2.67 -6.32 -6.56
N ILE A 23 -2.13 -5.61 -5.58
CA ILE A 23 -0.88 -4.86 -5.68
C ILE A 23 -0.08 -5.04 -4.39
N ALA A 24 1.20 -5.37 -4.54
CA ALA A 24 2.11 -5.59 -3.43
C ALA A 24 3.02 -4.37 -3.21
N PHE A 25 3.33 -4.13 -1.94
CA PHE A 25 4.23 -3.09 -1.47
C PHE A 25 5.35 -3.72 -0.66
N ASP A 26 6.55 -3.20 -0.84
CA ASP A 26 7.68 -3.58 0.00
C ASP A 26 7.48 -3.03 1.41
N ARG A 27 7.76 -3.89 2.38
CA ARG A 27 7.70 -3.56 3.80
C ARG A 27 9.05 -3.85 4.44
N GLU A 28 9.59 -2.86 5.14
CA GLU A 28 10.70 -3.06 6.05
C GLU A 28 10.17 -3.23 7.48
N PRO A 29 10.38 -4.38 8.13
CA PRO A 29 9.98 -4.57 9.51
C PRO A 29 10.90 -3.79 10.46
N GLY A 30 10.32 -3.00 11.35
CA GLY A 30 11.05 -2.31 12.42
C GLY A 30 11.10 -3.15 13.71
N VAL A 31 12.25 -3.15 14.39
CA VAL A 31 12.40 -3.68 15.76
C VAL A 31 12.55 -2.48 16.69
N ASN A 32 11.59 -2.28 17.59
CA ASN A 32 11.47 -1.09 18.45
C ASN A 32 11.32 0.25 17.68
N VAL A 33 11.02 0.18 16.39
CA VAL A 33 10.66 1.30 15.52
C VAL A 33 9.47 0.90 14.66
N PRO A 34 8.66 1.87 14.17
CA PRO A 34 7.64 1.63 13.16
C PRO A 34 8.19 0.83 11.97
N ALA A 35 7.36 -0.03 11.38
CA ALA A 35 7.66 -0.60 10.08
C ALA A 35 7.62 0.49 8.99
N VAL A 36 8.27 0.26 7.86
CA VAL A 36 8.21 1.17 6.71
C VAL A 36 7.46 0.48 5.59
N ILE A 37 6.57 1.19 4.91
CA ILE A 37 5.95 0.72 3.67
C ILE A 37 6.36 1.69 2.57
N TYR A 38 7.06 1.16 1.57
CA TYR A 38 7.54 1.96 0.45
C TYR A 38 6.40 2.14 -0.56
N ILE A 39 6.04 3.40 -0.84
CA ILE A 39 5.02 3.73 -1.83
C ILE A 39 5.69 4.38 -3.02
N PRO A 40 5.48 3.87 -4.25
CA PRO A 40 5.97 4.56 -5.44
C PRO A 40 5.46 6.00 -5.50
N SER A 41 6.32 6.95 -5.84
CA SER A 41 5.89 8.32 -6.18
C SER A 41 4.78 8.33 -7.23
N ILE A 42 4.03 9.43 -7.35
CA ILE A 42 2.93 9.51 -8.33
C ILE A 42 3.40 9.25 -9.76
N GLU A 43 4.57 9.76 -10.15
CA GLU A 43 5.16 9.58 -11.48
C GLU A 43 5.55 8.12 -11.71
N ARG A 44 6.15 7.47 -10.71
CA ARG A 44 6.50 6.05 -10.79
C ARG A 44 5.26 5.18 -10.84
N TRP A 45 4.27 5.47 -10.02
CA TRP A 45 2.99 4.77 -9.99
C TRP A 45 2.31 4.78 -11.35
N GLN A 46 2.22 5.94 -12.01
CA GLN A 46 1.62 6.07 -13.34
C GLN A 46 2.31 5.17 -14.38
N ARG A 47 3.60 4.88 -14.20
CA ARG A 47 4.39 4.03 -15.10
C ARG A 47 4.36 2.55 -14.74
N THR A 48 4.29 2.20 -13.46
CA THR A 48 4.53 0.82 -12.99
C THR A 48 3.29 0.15 -12.39
N ALA A 49 2.27 0.91 -11.99
CA ALA A 49 1.07 0.33 -11.40
C ALA A 49 0.26 -0.45 -12.45
N PRO A 50 -0.40 -1.55 -12.04
CA PRO A 50 -1.38 -2.23 -12.87
C PRO A 50 -2.47 -1.28 -13.37
N GLU A 51 -3.04 -1.57 -14.54
CA GLU A 51 -4.05 -0.71 -15.19
C GLU A 51 -5.22 -0.35 -14.26
N TRP A 52 -5.73 -1.33 -13.51
CA TRP A 52 -6.85 -1.15 -12.58
C TRP A 52 -6.56 -0.16 -11.43
N ALA A 53 -5.29 0.03 -11.10
CA ALA A 53 -4.81 0.82 -9.95
C ALA A 53 -4.21 2.17 -10.37
N ARG A 54 -3.99 2.40 -11.67
CA ARG A 54 -3.22 3.55 -12.18
C ARG A 54 -3.75 4.89 -11.67
N ASP A 55 -5.06 5.07 -11.67
CA ASP A 55 -5.72 6.30 -11.20
C ASP A 55 -6.24 6.23 -9.76
N LYS A 56 -5.86 5.19 -9.01
CA LYS A 56 -6.35 4.91 -7.65
C LYS A 56 -5.28 5.01 -6.57
N ARG A 57 -4.09 5.53 -6.88
CA ARG A 57 -2.95 5.61 -5.95
C ARG A 57 -3.37 6.16 -4.59
N ASP A 58 -3.91 7.37 -4.57
CA ASP A 58 -4.21 8.07 -3.31
C ASP A 58 -5.36 7.40 -2.55
N VAL A 59 -6.31 6.78 -3.27
CA VAL A 59 -7.38 5.99 -2.67
C VAL A 59 -6.81 4.74 -1.98
N ILE A 60 -5.92 4.01 -2.65
CA ILE A 60 -5.28 2.80 -2.11
C ILE A 60 -4.40 3.18 -0.91
N VAL A 61 -3.58 4.21 -1.03
CA VAL A 61 -2.71 4.70 0.07
C VAL A 61 -3.54 5.15 1.27
N SER A 62 -4.66 5.86 1.05
CA SER A 62 -5.58 6.25 2.12
C SER A 62 -6.19 5.03 2.84
N ARG A 63 -6.63 4.02 2.08
CA ARG A 63 -7.17 2.77 2.64
C ARG A 63 -6.13 1.97 3.40
N LEU A 64 -4.88 1.94 2.93
CA LEU A 64 -3.76 1.32 3.63
C LEU A 64 -3.50 2.02 4.97
N LYS A 65 -3.45 3.36 4.98
CA LYS A 65 -3.28 4.16 6.21
C LYS A 65 -4.40 3.92 7.22
N GLU A 66 -5.65 3.87 6.76
CA GLU A 66 -6.80 3.58 7.62
C GLU A 66 -6.72 2.17 8.22
N LYS A 67 -6.34 1.18 7.41
CA LYS A 67 -6.34 -0.23 7.84
C LYS A 67 -5.17 -0.61 8.74
N LEU A 68 -3.99 -0.03 8.48
CA LEU A 68 -2.75 -0.40 9.17
C LEU A 68 -2.49 0.41 10.44
N GLY A 69 -3.27 1.47 10.68
CA GLY A 69 -3.07 2.36 11.82
C GLY A 69 -1.84 3.26 11.58
N VAL A 70 -2.05 4.57 11.56
CA VAL A 70 -1.06 5.60 11.19
C VAL A 70 0.17 5.67 12.11
N VAL A 71 0.25 4.82 13.14
CA VAL A 71 1.21 4.92 14.25
C VAL A 71 2.48 4.10 14.01
N ASP A 72 2.44 3.06 13.16
CA ASP A 72 3.56 2.13 12.96
C ASP A 72 4.09 2.07 11.53
N TYR A 73 3.74 3.04 10.66
CA TYR A 73 4.15 3.01 9.25
C TYR A 73 4.65 4.35 8.73
N VAL A 74 5.92 4.41 8.33
CA VAL A 74 6.48 5.51 7.53
C VAL A 74 6.22 5.22 6.05
N PHE A 75 5.61 6.18 5.36
CA PHE A 75 5.35 6.11 3.92
C PHE A 75 6.41 6.95 3.21
N GLU A 76 7.45 6.29 2.69
CA GLU A 76 8.50 6.97 1.92
C GLU A 76 8.23 6.83 0.42
N GLU A 77 8.32 7.97 -0.29
CA GLU A 77 8.21 8.02 -1.75
C GLU A 77 9.57 7.78 -2.41
N PHE A 78 9.59 6.98 -3.48
CA PHE A 78 10.77 6.63 -4.29
C PHE A 78 10.47 6.53 -5.80
#